data_AF-A0A6L7QK90-F1
#
_entry.id   AF-A0A6L7QK90-F1
#
_cell.length_a   1.000
_cell.length_b   1.000
_cell.length_c   1.000
_cell.angle_alpha   90.00
_cell.angle_beta   90.00
_cell.angle_gamma   90.00
#
_symmetry.space_group_name_H-M   'P 1'
#
loop_
_entity.id
_entity.type
_entity.pdbx_description
1 polymer ?
#
loop_
_entity_poly.entity_id
_entity_poly.type
_entity_poly.pdbx_seq_one_letter_code
_entity_poly.pdbx_strand_id
1 'polypeptide(L)'
;RAWREAMAEREQRFGLKLAGVTDEIAREWKSQMDHAARNETSLVMHYHEELVDLGQLSADRSVWPQGVGGQDPRDATAAHGRECMERSVEIVGRLIAESGV
;
A
#
# COMPACT_ATOMS: atom_id res chain seq x y z
N ARG A 1 -9.95 3.83 11.37
CA ARG A 1 -11.02 4.54 12.10
C ARG A 1 -10.42 5.43 13.20
N ALA A 2 -9.88 4.88 14.29
CA ALA A 2 -9.30 5.66 15.40
C ALA A 2 -8.23 6.71 14.98
N TRP A 3 -7.37 6.38 14.01
CA TRP A 3 -6.40 7.35 13.48
C TRP A 3 -7.08 8.58 12.85
N ARG A 4 -8.09 8.36 11.99
CA ARG A 4 -8.84 9.42 11.29
C ARG A 4 -9.61 10.30 12.25
N GLU A 5 -10.32 9.68 13.19
CA GLU A 5 -11.16 10.38 14.18
C GLU A 5 -10.33 11.29 15.10
N ALA A 6 -9.07 10.94 15.36
CA ALA A 6 -8.18 11.72 16.21
C ALA A 6 -7.33 12.76 15.45
N MET A 7 -7.46 12.89 14.13
CA MET A 7 -6.57 13.79 13.34
C MET A 7 -6.69 15.25 13.79
N ALA A 8 -7.91 15.81 13.83
CA ALA A 8 -8.12 17.21 14.16
C ALA A 8 -7.60 17.59 15.56
N GLU A 9 -7.82 16.73 16.55
CA GLU A 9 -7.29 16.92 17.91
C GLU A 9 -5.76 16.92 17.91
N ARG A 10 -5.13 15.98 17.21
CA ARG A 10 -3.66 15.86 17.15
C ARG A 10 -3.02 17.02 16.40
N GLU A 11 -3.62 17.47 15.30
CA GLU A 11 -3.16 18.66 14.58
C GLU A 11 -3.20 19.89 15.49
N GLN A 12 -4.29 20.09 16.23
CA GLN A 12 -4.41 21.19 17.19
C GLN A 12 -3.40 21.08 18.34
N ARG A 13 -3.31 19.90 18.96
CA ARG A 13 -2.48 19.67 20.16
C ARG A 13 -0.99 19.77 19.86
N PHE A 14 -0.56 19.28 18.69
CA PHE A 14 0.86 19.18 18.33
C PHE A 14 1.31 20.22 17.30
N GLY A 15 0.40 21.03 16.76
CA GLY A 15 0.73 22.01 15.71
C GLY A 15 1.23 21.35 14.43
N LEU A 16 0.74 20.14 14.12
CA LEU A 16 1.14 19.36 12.95
C LEU A 16 0.10 19.47 11.84
N LYS A 17 0.53 19.18 10.60
CA LYS A 17 -0.36 18.82 9.50
C LYS A 17 -0.30 17.31 9.28
N LEU A 18 -1.44 16.65 9.35
CA LEU A 18 -1.53 15.20 9.24
C LEU A 18 -2.15 14.83 7.88
N ALA A 19 -1.43 14.03 7.11
CA ALA A 19 -1.87 13.45 5.87
C ALA A 19 -1.83 11.92 5.97
N GLY A 20 -2.74 11.23 5.27
CA GLY A 20 -2.77 9.77 5.24
C GLY A 20 -4.06 9.24 4.60
N VAL A 21 -4.30 7.93 4.73
CA VAL A 21 -5.44 7.26 4.08
C VAL A 21 -6.76 7.55 4.83
N THR A 22 -7.34 8.71 4.53
CA THR A 22 -8.66 9.17 4.99
C THR A 22 -9.80 8.47 4.24
N ASP A 23 -11.06 8.69 4.62
CA ASP A 23 -12.20 8.08 3.91
C ASP A 23 -12.32 8.57 2.45
N GLU A 24 -11.88 9.80 2.18
CA GLU A 24 -11.78 10.37 0.82
C GLU A 24 -10.74 9.60 -0.01
N ILE A 25 -9.56 9.35 0.55
CA ILE A 25 -8.43 8.73 -0.16
C ILE A 25 -8.55 7.21 -0.25
N ALA A 26 -9.23 6.57 0.70
CA ALA A 26 -9.26 5.12 0.85
C ALA A 26 -9.71 4.36 -0.40
N ARG A 27 -10.54 4.99 -1.26
CA ARG A 27 -11.02 4.39 -2.51
C ARG A 27 -9.99 4.43 -3.64
N GLU A 28 -9.06 5.36 -3.57
CA GLU A 28 -8.04 5.60 -4.61
C GLU A 28 -6.68 5.00 -4.22
N TRP A 29 -6.44 4.77 -2.92
CA TRP A 29 -5.18 4.26 -2.39
C TRP A 29 -4.94 2.80 -2.81
N LYS A 30 -3.73 2.52 -3.33
CA LYS A 30 -3.37 1.22 -3.91
C LYS A 30 -2.04 0.66 -3.38
N SER A 31 -1.43 1.25 -2.36
CA SER A 31 -0.14 0.77 -1.85
C SER A 31 -0.28 0.14 -0.47
N GLN A 32 0.43 -0.97 -0.24
CA GLN A 32 0.42 -1.73 1.02
C GLN A 32 -1.00 -2.08 1.49
N MET A 33 -1.82 -2.57 0.55
CA MET A 33 -3.24 -2.88 0.77
C MET A 33 -3.50 -4.28 1.32
N ASP A 34 -2.49 -5.13 1.32
CA ASP A 34 -2.53 -6.50 1.80
C ASP A 34 -1.25 -6.83 2.59
N HIS A 35 -1.12 -8.06 3.08
CA HIS A 35 0.03 -8.50 3.86
C HIS A 35 0.75 -9.64 3.16
N ALA A 36 1.98 -9.38 2.68
CA ALA A 36 2.81 -10.31 1.92
C ALA A 36 2.08 -10.95 0.71
N ALA A 37 1.06 -10.27 0.20
CA ALA A 37 0.13 -10.77 -0.81
C ALA A 37 0.41 -10.09 -2.16
N ARG A 38 -0.52 -10.20 -3.12
CA ARG A 38 -0.33 -9.70 -4.49
C ARG A 38 0.10 -8.22 -4.54
N ASN A 39 -0.48 -7.34 -3.74
CA ASN A 39 -0.20 -5.90 -3.79
C ASN A 39 1.22 -5.60 -3.28
N GLU A 40 1.55 -6.03 -2.05
CA GLU A 40 2.89 -5.80 -1.49
C GLU A 40 3.99 -6.51 -2.30
N THR A 41 3.73 -7.74 -2.75
CA THR A 41 4.69 -8.46 -3.60
C THR A 41 4.91 -7.74 -4.92
N SER A 42 3.85 -7.23 -5.57
CA SER A 42 3.96 -6.46 -6.81
C SER A 42 4.78 -5.19 -6.60
N LEU A 43 4.59 -4.49 -5.48
CA LEU A 43 5.37 -3.30 -5.12
C LEU A 43 6.86 -3.64 -4.98
N VAL A 44 7.22 -4.72 -4.28
CA VAL A 44 8.62 -5.16 -4.19
C VAL A 44 9.15 -5.52 -5.57
N MET A 45 8.40 -6.27 -6.38
CA MET A 45 8.81 -6.61 -7.76
C MET A 45 9.05 -5.38 -8.63
N HIS A 46 8.33 -4.27 -8.41
CA HIS A 46 8.56 -3.04 -9.16
C HIS A 46 9.89 -2.37 -8.80
N TYR A 47 10.27 -2.35 -7.52
CA TYR A 47 11.48 -1.66 -7.05
C TYR A 47 12.72 -2.54 -7.05
N HIS A 48 12.56 -3.81 -6.67
CA HIS A 48 13.59 -4.79 -6.35
C HIS A 48 13.10 -6.20 -6.67
N GLU A 49 12.93 -6.50 -7.96
CA GLU A 49 12.48 -7.83 -8.42
C GLU A 49 13.36 -8.97 -7.92
N GLU A 50 14.65 -8.73 -7.71
CA GLU A 50 15.62 -9.70 -7.23
C GLU A 50 15.35 -10.20 -5.80
N LEU A 51 14.54 -9.49 -5.02
CA LEU A 51 14.17 -9.87 -3.66
C LEU A 51 12.93 -10.76 -3.61
N VAL A 52 12.29 -11.03 -4.74
CA VAL A 52 11.06 -11.84 -4.84
C VAL A 52 11.35 -13.16 -5.53
N ASP A 53 11.29 -14.25 -4.77
CA ASP A 53 11.34 -15.61 -5.32
C ASP A 53 9.98 -16.31 -5.12
N LEU A 54 9.08 -16.16 -6.12
CA LEU A 54 7.79 -16.84 -6.13
C LEU A 54 7.93 -18.37 -6.26
N GLY A 55 9.09 -18.89 -6.66
CA GLY A 55 9.36 -20.32 -6.74
C GLY A 55 9.46 -20.99 -5.37
N GLN A 56 9.64 -20.24 -4.29
CA GLN A 56 9.58 -20.76 -2.91
C GLN A 56 8.14 -21.10 -2.47
N LEU A 57 7.13 -20.60 -3.19
CA LEU A 57 5.73 -20.90 -2.90
C LEU A 57 5.34 -22.23 -3.57
N SER A 58 4.40 -22.95 -2.95
CA SER A 58 3.84 -24.14 -3.57
C SER A 58 3.21 -23.80 -4.93
N ALA A 59 3.53 -24.59 -5.95
CA ALA A 59 2.87 -24.51 -7.25
C ALA A 59 1.39 -24.94 -7.18
N ASP A 60 1.02 -25.74 -6.18
CA ASP A 60 -0.37 -26.12 -5.92
C ASP A 60 -1.14 -24.92 -5.34
N ARG A 61 -2.09 -24.40 -6.14
CA ARG A 61 -2.93 -23.25 -5.77
C ARG A 61 -3.87 -23.53 -4.60
N SER A 62 -4.15 -24.80 -4.27
CA SER A 62 -4.93 -25.16 -3.08
C SER A 62 -4.15 -24.97 -1.77
N VAL A 63 -2.81 -24.93 -1.85
CA VAL A 63 -1.94 -24.62 -0.72
C VAL A 63 -1.78 -23.10 -0.62
N TRP A 64 -2.40 -22.52 0.40
CA TRP A 64 -2.25 -21.09 0.71
C TRP A 64 -0.90 -20.83 1.39
N PRO A 65 -0.12 -19.81 0.96
CA PRO A 65 1.14 -19.46 1.61
C PRO A 65 0.95 -19.05 3.09
N GLN A 66 1.85 -19.50 3.96
CA GLN A 66 1.82 -19.14 5.38
C GLN A 66 2.12 -17.65 5.57
N GLY A 67 1.35 -16.99 6.44
CA GLY A 67 1.55 -15.57 6.79
C GLY A 67 1.03 -14.56 5.76
N VAL A 68 0.41 -15.03 4.68
CA VAL A 68 -0.15 -14.16 3.64
C VAL A 68 -1.61 -13.83 3.91
N GLY A 69 -1.97 -12.55 3.85
CA GLY A 69 -3.33 -12.06 4.01
C GLY A 69 -3.72 -11.09 2.90
N GLY A 70 -4.62 -11.52 2.01
CA GLY A 70 -5.06 -10.71 0.87
C GLY A 70 -5.24 -11.55 -0.40
N GLN A 71 -4.83 -11.00 -1.55
CA GLN A 71 -4.84 -11.72 -2.82
C GLN A 71 -3.60 -12.61 -2.98
N ASP A 72 -3.69 -13.68 -3.77
CA ASP A 72 -2.60 -14.64 -3.96
C ASP A 72 -1.32 -13.93 -4.52
N PRO A 73 -0.18 -13.97 -3.81
CA PRO A 73 1.06 -13.32 -4.25
C PRO A 73 1.63 -13.93 -5.54
N ARG A 74 1.23 -15.16 -5.90
CA ARG A 74 1.63 -15.80 -7.16
C ARG A 74 1.07 -15.09 -8.40
N ASP A 75 0.12 -14.15 -8.23
CA ASP A 75 -0.43 -13.32 -9.30
C ASP A 75 0.14 -11.88 -9.30
N ALA A 76 1.22 -11.66 -8.53
CA ALA A 76 1.92 -10.39 -8.47
C ALA A 76 2.71 -10.12 -9.77
N THR A 77 2.81 -8.84 -10.14
CA THR A 77 3.63 -8.41 -11.29
C THR A 77 4.27 -7.06 -11.01
N ALA A 78 5.49 -6.84 -11.54
CA ALA A 78 6.14 -5.53 -11.46
C ALA A 78 5.30 -4.41 -12.11
N ALA A 79 4.55 -4.71 -13.17
CA ALA A 79 3.66 -3.76 -13.84
C ALA A 79 2.52 -3.29 -12.91
N HIS A 80 1.91 -4.20 -12.15
CA HIS A 80 0.89 -3.84 -11.17
C HIS A 80 1.51 -3.03 -10.00
N GLY A 81 2.73 -3.37 -9.59
CA GLY A 81 3.46 -2.59 -8.59
C GLY A 81 3.73 -1.16 -9.02
N ARG A 82 4.13 -0.97 -10.30
CA ARG A 82 4.32 0.34 -10.91
C ARG A 82 3.04 1.16 -10.89
N GLU A 83 1.90 0.58 -11.29
CA GLU A 83 0.59 1.25 -11.25
C GLU A 83 0.23 1.70 -9.82
N CYS A 84 0.44 0.83 -8.83
CA CYS A 84 0.20 1.14 -7.42
C CYS A 84 1.11 2.27 -6.94
N MET A 85 2.41 2.22 -7.29
CA MET A 85 3.39 3.25 -6.96
C MET A 85 3.00 4.61 -7.55
N GLU A 86 2.73 4.67 -8.85
CA GLU A 86 2.40 5.93 -9.55
C GLU A 86 1.18 6.58 -8.92
N ARG A 87 0.15 5.77 -8.64
CA ARG A 87 -1.08 6.25 -8.01
C ARG A 87 -0.83 6.78 -6.60
N SER A 88 -0.01 6.10 -5.80
CA SER A 88 0.35 6.55 -4.46
C SER A 88 1.17 7.84 -4.47
N VAL A 89 2.12 7.99 -5.39
CA VAL A 89 2.91 9.22 -5.56
C VAL A 89 2.00 10.40 -5.93
N GLU A 90 1.06 10.21 -6.85
CA GLU A 90 0.09 11.24 -7.23
C GLU A 90 -0.76 11.70 -6.03
N ILE A 91 -1.31 10.76 -5.26
CA ILE A 91 -2.14 11.06 -4.09
C ILE A 91 -1.34 11.80 -3.01
N VAL A 92 -0.12 11.33 -2.71
CA VAL A 92 0.74 11.98 -1.71
C VAL A 92 1.15 13.37 -2.18
N GLY A 93 1.44 13.55 -3.48
CA GLY A 93 1.74 14.86 -4.06
C GLY A 93 0.58 15.85 -3.89
N ARG A 94 -0.66 15.41 -4.14
CA ARG A 94 -1.87 16.20 -3.90
C ARG A 94 -2.01 16.59 -2.43
N LEU A 95 -1.86 15.64 -1.51
CA LEU A 95 -1.94 15.88 -0.06
C LEU A 95 -0.89 16.91 0.42
N ILE A 96 0.33 16.83 -0.10
CA ILE A 96 1.38 17.80 0.24
C ILE A 96 1.00 19.18 -0.29
N ALA A 97 0.59 19.30 -1.56
CA ALA A 97 0.19 20.57 -2.15
C ALA A 97 -0.97 21.24 -1.40
N GLU A 98 -1.96 20.47 -0.94
CA GLU A 98 -3.11 20.96 -0.17
C GLU A 98 -2.76 21.32 1.28
N SER A 99 -1.68 20.77 1.83
CA SER A 99 -1.28 21.03 3.21
C SER A 99 -0.69 22.43 3.44
N GLY A 100 -0.31 23.13 2.37
CA GLY A 100 0.23 24.50 2.43
C GLY A 100 1.64 24.61 3.01
N VAL A 101 2.39 23.50 3.04
CA VAL A 101 3.82 23.43 3.42
C VAL A 101 4.74 23.46 2.20
#